data_AF-A0A9D8XET1-F1
#
_entry.id   AF-A0A9D8XET1-F1
#
_cell.length_a   1.000
_cell.length_b   1.000
_cell.length_c   1.000
_cell.angle_alpha   90.00
_cell.angle_beta   90.00
_cell.angle_gamma   90.00
#
_symmetry.space_group_name_H-M   'P 1'
#
loop_
_entity.id
_entity.type
_entity.pdbx_description
1 polymer ?
#
loop_
_entity_poly.entity_id
_entity_poly.type
_entity_poly.pdbx_seq_one_letter_code
_entity_poly.pdbx_strand_id
1 'polypeptide(L)'
;VAIAPTLEDPRATYFQLIRKAPNADVQKQILNAITNSWPTFEAIDLAVEIMRTMPEIRPNAGLAAVHMGNRLRNADVDQVVSVLKTVVREVQHDDVEKRANALLAELNKAAGFMHVWAFNGPYLKDGVGGQQLHDIEFGPEKDGKIVPDSVEWTPLTRGQDGWIWRLESGIQTLDNGTAYLRTFVYSPIDQEALFYGGVDDGMKIWLNGEFLLTKYTSAPPSLGQCECGAKLRKGWNEVVLKITDAGGGWDFGLRLCTQKHEAIDGLKFKREK
;
A
#
# COMPACT_ATOMS: atom_id res chain seq x y z
N VAL A 1 -24.73 -19.25 22.12
CA VAL A 1 -25.49 -18.07 22.58
C VAL A 1 -25.06 -16.89 21.74
N ALA A 2 -25.95 -16.38 20.88
CA ALA A 2 -25.69 -15.15 20.15
C ALA A 2 -25.90 -13.98 21.11
N ILE A 3 -24.82 -13.31 21.51
CA ILE A 3 -24.87 -12.07 22.30
C ILE A 3 -24.37 -10.94 21.40
N ALA A 4 -25.29 -10.16 20.85
CA ALA A 4 -25.21 -8.72 20.53
C ALA A 4 -26.45 -8.38 19.70
N PRO A 5 -27.35 -7.49 20.16
CA PRO A 5 -27.07 -6.11 20.63
C PRO A 5 -27.63 -5.84 22.04
N THR A 6 -27.14 -4.98 22.94
CA THR A 6 -26.14 -3.91 23.01
C THR A 6 -25.57 -4.01 24.43
N LEU A 7 -24.30 -4.33 24.61
CA LEU A 7 -23.67 -4.20 25.92
C LEU A 7 -23.32 -2.72 26.09
N GLU A 8 -23.68 -2.11 27.23
CA GLU A 8 -23.31 -0.71 27.53
C GLU A 8 -21.77 -0.54 27.58
N ASP A 9 -21.08 -1.57 28.09
CA ASP A 9 -19.62 -1.68 28.06
C ASP A 9 -19.22 -3.10 27.62
N PRO A 10 -19.10 -3.34 26.30
CA PRO A 10 -18.73 -4.64 25.76
C PRO A 10 -17.34 -5.07 26.26
N ARG A 11 -16.38 -4.15 26.33
CA ARG A 11 -14.99 -4.43 26.72
C ARG A 11 -14.92 -4.99 28.13
N ALA A 12 -15.47 -4.26 29.11
CA ALA A 12 -15.45 -4.70 30.50
C ALA A 12 -16.24 -6.00 30.68
N THR A 13 -17.38 -6.13 30.00
CA THR A 13 -18.21 -7.35 30.07
C THR A 13 -17.43 -8.57 29.60
N TYR A 14 -16.85 -8.52 28.39
CA TYR A 14 -16.11 -9.65 27.84
C TYR A 14 -14.84 -9.97 28.64
N PHE A 15 -14.12 -8.97 29.13
CA PHE A 15 -12.96 -9.18 30.00
C PHE A 15 -13.35 -9.92 31.29
N GLN A 16 -14.45 -9.53 31.93
CA GLN A 16 -14.96 -10.21 33.12
C GLN A 16 -15.42 -11.64 32.82
N LEU A 17 -16.08 -11.88 31.69
CA LEU A 17 -16.49 -13.23 31.28
C LEU A 17 -15.29 -14.15 31.09
N ILE A 18 -14.21 -13.66 30.47
CA ILE A 18 -12.98 -14.44 30.27
C ILE A 18 -12.27 -14.70 31.60
N ARG A 19 -12.22 -13.73 32.51
CA ARG A 19 -11.60 -13.92 33.85
C ARG A 19 -12.35 -14.92 34.71
N LYS A 20 -13.68 -14.97 34.61
CA LYS A 20 -14.54 -15.87 35.40
C LYS A 20 -14.76 -17.23 34.74
N ALA A 21 -14.28 -17.42 33.52
CA ALA A 21 -14.42 -18.68 32.81
C ALA A 21 -13.73 -19.81 33.60
N PRO A 22 -14.38 -20.98 33.73
CA PRO A 22 -13.88 -22.07 34.58
C PRO A 22 -12.64 -22.78 34.02
N ASN A 23 -12.34 -22.60 32.74
CA ASN A 23 -11.19 -23.19 32.07
C ASN A 23 -10.89 -22.50 30.73
N ALA A 24 -9.74 -22.86 30.15
CA ALA A 24 -9.27 -22.34 28.88
C ALA A 24 -10.22 -22.60 27.70
N ASP A 25 -11.00 -23.69 27.71
CA ASP A 25 -11.91 -23.98 26.60
C ASP A 25 -13.12 -23.03 26.59
N VAL A 26 -13.64 -22.66 27.75
CA VAL A 26 -14.66 -21.61 27.86
C VAL A 26 -14.08 -20.25 27.48
N GLN A 27 -12.84 -19.94 27.89
CA GLN A 27 -12.17 -18.70 27.48
C GLN A 27 -12.02 -18.61 25.94
N LYS A 28 -11.63 -19.72 25.29
CA LYS A 28 -11.57 -19.82 23.82
C LYS A 28 -12.92 -19.59 23.15
N GLN A 29 -13.99 -20.18 23.69
CA GLN A 29 -15.34 -19.97 23.17
C GLN A 29 -15.77 -18.50 23.27
N ILE A 30 -15.41 -17.81 24.36
CA ILE A 30 -15.69 -16.38 24.52
C ILE A 30 -14.88 -15.55 23.51
N LEU A 31 -13.58 -15.82 23.33
CA LEU A 31 -12.76 -15.16 22.31
C LEU A 31 -13.32 -15.34 20.88
N ASN A 32 -13.79 -16.54 20.56
CA ASN A 32 -14.47 -16.80 19.29
C ASN A 32 -15.80 -16.05 19.17
N ALA A 33 -16.55 -15.90 20.27
CA ALA A 33 -17.77 -15.09 20.27
C ALA A 33 -17.46 -13.62 19.97
N ILE A 34 -16.48 -13.02 20.68
CA ILE A 34 -16.02 -11.64 20.47
C ILE A 34 -15.67 -11.39 19.00
N THR A 35 -14.86 -12.27 18.41
CA THR A 35 -14.40 -12.17 17.01
C THR A 35 -15.56 -12.11 16.01
N ASN A 36 -16.69 -12.75 16.33
CA ASN A 36 -17.84 -12.84 15.44
C ASN A 36 -18.91 -11.78 15.70
N SER A 37 -19.18 -11.44 16.97
CA SER A 37 -20.26 -10.54 17.36
C SER A 37 -19.83 -9.08 17.50
N TRP A 38 -18.53 -8.82 17.73
CA TRP A 38 -18.02 -7.48 17.98
C TRP A 38 -16.63 -7.25 17.35
N PRO A 39 -16.50 -7.31 16.01
CA PRO A 39 -15.23 -7.08 15.33
C PRO A 39 -14.91 -5.58 15.26
N THR A 40 -14.38 -5.01 16.35
CA THR A 40 -13.97 -3.60 16.45
C THR A 40 -12.50 -3.49 16.85
N PHE A 41 -11.89 -2.32 16.67
CA PHE A 41 -10.52 -2.08 17.17
C PHE A 41 -10.44 -2.17 18.71
N GLU A 42 -11.52 -1.81 19.41
CA GLU A 42 -11.60 -2.01 20.85
C GLU A 42 -11.61 -3.49 21.25
N ALA A 43 -12.23 -4.35 20.46
CA ALA A 43 -12.18 -5.81 20.64
C ALA A 43 -10.78 -6.38 20.36
N ILE A 44 -10.06 -5.82 19.37
CA ILE A 44 -8.65 -6.13 19.13
C ILE A 44 -7.80 -5.74 20.35
N ASP A 45 -7.99 -4.53 20.89
CA ASP A 45 -7.27 -4.07 22.07
C ASP A 45 -7.51 -4.97 23.28
N LEU A 46 -8.76 -5.43 23.46
CA LEU A 46 -9.11 -6.42 24.49
C LEU A 46 -8.38 -7.75 24.27
N ALA A 47 -8.33 -8.27 23.03
CA ALA A 47 -7.59 -9.49 22.72
C ALA A 47 -6.09 -9.34 22.97
N VAL A 48 -5.50 -8.18 22.64
CA VAL A 48 -4.09 -7.86 22.93
C VAL A 48 -3.84 -7.78 24.45
N GLU A 49 -4.78 -7.20 25.21
CA GLU A 49 -4.71 -7.15 26.68
C GLU A 49 -4.75 -8.56 27.29
N ILE A 50 -5.66 -9.42 26.82
CA ILE A 50 -5.78 -10.81 27.28
C ILE A 50 -4.51 -11.60 26.94
N MET A 51 -4.00 -11.48 25.72
CA MET A 51 -2.74 -12.10 25.27
C MET A 51 -1.57 -11.79 26.22
N ARG A 52 -1.51 -10.55 26.72
CA ARG A 52 -0.44 -10.08 27.63
C ARG A 52 -0.66 -10.49 29.09
N THR A 53 -1.90 -10.51 29.54
CA THR A 53 -2.24 -10.70 30.97
C THR A 53 -2.59 -12.14 31.34
N MET A 54 -2.91 -12.99 30.36
CA MET A 54 -3.35 -14.39 30.55
C MET A 54 -2.50 -15.35 29.70
N PRO A 55 -1.30 -15.73 30.17
CA PRO A 55 -0.37 -16.59 29.42
C PRO A 55 -0.98 -17.93 28.96
N GLU A 56 -1.90 -18.49 29.75
CA GLU A 56 -2.54 -19.79 29.50
C GLU A 56 -3.43 -19.83 28.25
N ILE A 57 -3.94 -18.67 27.81
CA ILE A 57 -4.75 -18.51 26.58
C ILE A 57 -4.12 -17.55 25.58
N ARG A 58 -2.84 -17.18 25.78
CA ARG A 58 -2.12 -16.24 24.92
C ARG A 58 -2.22 -16.59 23.43
N PRO A 59 -2.02 -17.85 22.99
CA PRO A 59 -2.16 -18.19 21.57
C PRO A 59 -3.57 -17.96 21.02
N ASN A 60 -4.60 -18.26 21.83
CA ASN A 60 -5.99 -18.08 21.42
C ASN A 60 -6.37 -16.59 21.31
N ALA A 61 -5.90 -15.77 22.23
CA ALA A 61 -6.11 -14.32 22.19
C ALA A 61 -5.37 -13.68 21.00
N GLY A 62 -4.12 -14.10 20.75
CA GLY A 62 -3.36 -13.71 19.57
C GLY A 62 -4.08 -14.07 18.27
N LEU A 63 -4.61 -15.29 18.17
CA LEU A 63 -5.37 -15.73 16.99
C LEU A 63 -6.66 -14.92 16.79
N ALA A 64 -7.37 -14.58 17.87
CA ALA A 64 -8.54 -13.70 17.81
C ALA A 64 -8.18 -12.31 17.26
N ALA A 65 -7.05 -11.72 17.70
CA ALA A 65 -6.55 -10.46 17.17
C ALA A 65 -6.22 -10.54 15.66
N VAL A 66 -5.60 -11.64 15.19
CA VAL A 66 -5.36 -11.88 13.74
C VAL A 66 -6.67 -11.95 12.96
N HIS A 67 -7.66 -12.69 13.46
CA HIS A 67 -8.95 -12.85 12.79
C HIS A 67 -9.72 -11.54 12.69
N MET A 68 -9.79 -10.76 13.77
CA MET A 68 -10.42 -9.44 13.76
C MET A 68 -9.64 -8.46 12.87
N GLY A 69 -8.30 -8.50 12.90
CA GLY A 69 -7.46 -7.72 12.02
C GLY A 69 -7.76 -7.97 10.54
N ASN A 70 -7.93 -9.24 10.12
CA ASN A 70 -8.31 -9.55 8.75
C ASN A 70 -9.67 -8.95 8.35
N ARG A 71 -10.64 -8.93 9.28
CA ARG A 71 -11.98 -8.35 9.04
C ARG A 71 -11.94 -6.83 8.96
N LEU A 72 -11.04 -6.19 9.72
CA LEU A 72 -10.92 -4.74 9.83
C LEU A 72 -9.84 -4.13 8.94
N ARG A 73 -9.15 -4.93 8.13
CA ARG A 73 -8.01 -4.49 7.31
C ARG A 73 -8.28 -3.30 6.39
N ASN A 74 -9.52 -3.12 5.95
CA ASN A 74 -9.92 -2.01 5.09
C ASN A 74 -10.35 -0.75 5.87
N ALA A 75 -10.60 -0.88 7.18
CA ALA A 75 -11.00 0.24 8.04
C ALA A 75 -9.79 1.06 8.50
N ASP A 76 -8.72 0.38 8.92
CA ASP A 76 -7.42 1.00 9.26
C ASP A 76 -6.32 -0.06 9.10
N VAL A 77 -5.67 -0.07 7.92
CA VAL A 77 -4.62 -1.05 7.61
C VAL A 77 -3.39 -0.87 8.48
N ASP A 78 -3.05 0.38 8.84
CA ASP A 78 -1.86 0.68 9.64
C ASP A 78 -2.02 0.16 11.07
N GLN A 79 -3.20 0.36 11.67
CA GLN A 79 -3.52 -0.21 12.98
C GLN A 79 -3.51 -1.74 12.95
N VAL A 80 -4.07 -2.36 11.91
CA VAL A 80 -4.03 -3.83 11.74
C VAL A 80 -2.59 -4.34 11.61
N VAL A 81 -1.75 -3.71 10.79
CA VAL A 81 -0.33 -4.09 10.65
C VAL A 81 0.40 -3.99 11.99
N SER A 82 0.18 -2.92 12.75
CA SER A 82 0.77 -2.73 14.08
C SER A 82 0.38 -3.85 15.07
N VAL A 83 -0.89 -4.23 15.06
CA VAL A 83 -1.41 -5.35 15.88
C VAL A 83 -0.77 -6.67 15.47
N LEU A 84 -0.68 -6.97 14.16
CA LEU A 84 -0.09 -8.22 13.68
C LEU A 84 1.41 -8.31 14.02
N LYS A 85 2.15 -7.22 13.86
CA LYS A 85 3.57 -7.12 14.29
C LYS A 85 3.70 -7.39 15.80
N THR A 86 2.78 -6.86 16.60
CA THR A 86 2.71 -7.11 18.05
C THR A 86 2.46 -8.59 18.36
N VAL A 87 1.48 -9.20 17.68
CA VAL A 87 1.13 -10.62 17.83
C VAL A 87 2.32 -11.53 17.50
N VAL A 88 2.98 -11.30 16.35
CA VAL A 88 4.17 -12.07 15.93
C VAL A 88 5.28 -11.99 16.98
N ARG A 89 5.51 -10.81 17.56
CA ARG A 89 6.57 -10.60 18.55
C ARG A 89 6.29 -11.26 19.90
N GLU A 90 5.04 -11.24 20.36
CA GLU A 90 4.70 -11.53 21.76
C GLU A 90 4.07 -12.91 22.00
N VAL A 91 3.44 -13.52 20.99
CA VAL A 91 2.70 -14.78 21.19
C VAL A 91 3.61 -16.01 21.20
N GLN A 92 4.68 -16.02 20.40
CA GLN A 92 5.65 -17.13 20.30
C GLN A 92 4.96 -18.51 20.13
N HIS A 93 4.12 -18.63 19.09
CA HIS A 93 3.37 -19.86 18.81
C HIS A 93 3.20 -20.07 17.30
N ASP A 94 3.66 -21.23 16.80
CA ASP A 94 3.80 -21.53 15.37
C ASP A 94 2.56 -21.21 14.52
N ASP A 95 1.36 -21.69 14.91
CA ASP A 95 0.14 -21.44 14.12
C ASP A 95 -0.26 -19.96 14.10
N VAL A 96 -0.04 -19.24 15.21
CA VAL A 96 -0.39 -17.82 15.31
C VAL A 96 0.58 -17.00 14.47
N GLU A 97 1.87 -17.28 14.56
CA GLU A 97 2.90 -16.65 13.74
C GLU A 97 2.67 -16.90 12.26
N LYS A 98 2.37 -18.14 11.86
CA LYS A 98 2.07 -18.49 10.47
C LYS A 98 0.90 -17.67 9.92
N ARG A 99 -0.20 -17.56 10.67
CA ARG A 99 -1.40 -16.83 10.23
C ARG A 99 -1.20 -15.32 10.24
N ALA A 100 -0.53 -14.78 11.26
CA ALA A 100 -0.22 -13.36 11.34
C ALA A 100 0.72 -12.94 10.19
N ASN A 101 1.79 -13.71 9.94
CA ASN A 101 2.71 -13.46 8.84
C ASN A 101 2.05 -13.63 7.45
N ALA A 102 1.15 -14.59 7.29
CA ALA A 102 0.38 -14.73 6.04
C ALA A 102 -0.49 -13.49 5.79
N LEU A 103 -1.18 -12.98 6.81
CA LEU A 103 -1.96 -11.76 6.67
C LEU A 103 -1.07 -10.53 6.43
N LEU A 104 0.04 -10.40 7.16
CA LEU A 104 1.03 -9.34 6.91
C LEU A 104 1.55 -9.37 5.46
N ALA A 105 1.82 -10.56 4.91
CA ALA A 105 2.26 -10.69 3.53
C ALA A 105 1.19 -10.21 2.54
N GLU A 106 -0.08 -10.52 2.77
CA GLU A 106 -1.19 -10.01 1.93
C GLU A 106 -1.35 -8.50 2.04
N LEU A 107 -1.27 -7.93 3.25
CA LEU A 107 -1.34 -6.47 3.44
C LEU A 107 -0.12 -5.78 2.82
N ASN A 108 1.07 -6.36 2.95
CA ASN A 108 2.30 -5.87 2.34
C ASN A 108 2.22 -5.85 0.82
N LYS A 109 1.49 -6.75 0.17
CA LYS A 109 1.30 -6.72 -1.28
C LYS A 109 0.56 -5.47 -1.74
N ALA A 110 -0.39 -4.96 -0.96
CA ALA A 110 -1.16 -3.76 -1.29
C ALA A 110 -0.49 -2.47 -0.80
N ALA A 111 0.42 -2.56 0.17
CA ALA A 111 1.05 -1.41 0.79
C ALA A 111 2.08 -0.72 -0.14
N GLY A 112 2.20 0.59 0.04
CA GLY A 112 3.21 1.42 -0.61
C GLY A 112 2.89 1.83 -2.04
N PHE A 113 1.81 1.31 -2.65
CA PHE A 113 1.39 1.73 -3.98
C PHE A 113 0.94 3.18 -3.99
N MET A 114 1.44 3.93 -4.97
CA MET A 114 1.09 5.32 -5.18
C MET A 114 -0.23 5.38 -5.97
N HIS A 115 -1.30 5.80 -5.29
CA HIS A 115 -2.65 5.89 -5.84
C HIS A 115 -3.15 7.33 -6.04
N VAL A 116 -2.25 8.30 -6.00
CA VAL A 116 -2.62 9.70 -5.99
C VAL A 116 -1.70 10.42 -6.95
N TRP A 117 -2.20 10.71 -8.15
CA TRP A 117 -1.40 11.28 -9.24
C TRP A 117 -2.06 12.53 -9.82
N ALA A 118 -1.23 13.48 -10.24
CA ALA A 118 -1.57 14.49 -11.23
C ALA A 118 -0.79 14.21 -12.52
N PHE A 119 -1.27 14.68 -13.67
CA PHE A 119 -0.66 14.42 -14.96
C PHE A 119 -0.48 15.69 -15.80
N ASN A 120 0.44 15.61 -16.76
CA ASN A 120 0.67 16.62 -17.77
C ASN A 120 0.96 15.95 -19.13
N GLY A 121 0.29 16.39 -20.18
CA GLY A 121 0.21 15.70 -21.47
C GLY A 121 -1.24 15.27 -21.82
N PRO A 122 -1.43 14.34 -22.76
CA PRO A 122 -0.39 13.57 -23.45
C PRO A 122 0.35 14.38 -24.51
N TYR A 123 1.54 13.91 -24.83
CA TYR A 123 2.43 14.42 -25.86
C TYR A 123 2.53 13.41 -26.99
N LEU A 124 2.38 13.89 -28.21
CA LEU A 124 2.48 13.13 -29.45
C LEU A 124 3.42 13.86 -30.40
N LYS A 125 3.98 13.13 -31.37
CA LYS A 125 4.78 13.71 -32.44
C LYS A 125 4.55 12.95 -33.74
N ASP A 126 4.18 13.67 -34.79
CA ASP A 126 3.85 13.09 -36.09
C ASP A 126 5.00 12.24 -36.64
N GLY A 127 4.67 11.03 -37.08
CA GLY A 127 5.63 10.08 -37.63
C GLY A 127 6.59 9.44 -36.62
N VAL A 128 6.35 9.61 -35.32
CA VAL A 128 7.20 9.08 -34.24
C VAL A 128 6.43 8.06 -33.42
N GLY A 129 6.92 6.83 -33.37
CA GLY A 129 6.31 5.75 -32.58
C GLY A 129 6.65 5.86 -31.08
N GLY A 130 5.92 5.14 -30.23
CA GLY A 130 6.07 5.17 -28.77
C GLY A 130 7.50 4.94 -28.28
N GLN A 131 8.23 3.99 -28.87
CA GLN A 131 9.62 3.74 -28.49
C GLN A 131 10.51 4.97 -28.69
N GLN A 132 10.30 5.71 -29.77
CA GLN A 132 11.05 6.94 -30.03
C GLN A 132 10.55 8.10 -29.17
N LEU A 133 9.23 8.20 -28.91
CA LEU A 133 8.66 9.20 -28.00
C LEU A 133 9.22 9.08 -26.58
N HIS A 134 9.56 7.87 -26.14
CA HIS A 134 10.11 7.61 -24.82
C HIS A 134 11.40 8.42 -24.55
N ASP A 135 12.23 8.59 -25.57
CA ASP A 135 13.51 9.31 -25.48
C ASP A 135 13.40 10.82 -25.75
N ILE A 136 12.27 11.30 -26.29
CA ILE A 136 12.07 12.72 -26.59
C ILE A 136 11.58 13.47 -25.37
N GLU A 137 12.27 14.55 -24.99
CA GLU A 137 11.85 15.42 -23.91
C GLU A 137 10.58 16.21 -24.29
N PHE A 138 9.66 16.32 -23.33
CA PHE A 138 8.40 17.08 -23.47
C PHE A 138 8.05 17.72 -22.12
N GLY A 139 7.19 18.74 -22.16
CA GLY A 139 6.57 19.30 -20.96
C GLY A 139 7.58 19.66 -19.86
N PRO A 140 7.54 18.98 -18.70
CA PRO A 140 8.44 19.26 -17.59
C PRO A 140 9.85 18.65 -17.75
N GLU A 141 10.12 17.77 -18.71
CA GLU A 141 11.46 17.20 -18.97
C GLU A 141 12.31 18.21 -19.75
N LYS A 142 13.49 18.55 -19.20
CA LYS A 142 14.49 19.42 -19.84
C LYS A 142 15.90 19.03 -19.42
N ASP A 143 16.77 18.79 -20.39
CA ASP A 143 18.18 18.42 -20.17
C ASP A 143 18.31 17.21 -19.21
N GLY A 144 17.44 16.21 -19.38
CA GLY A 144 17.34 14.99 -18.56
C GLY A 144 16.78 15.18 -17.15
N LYS A 145 16.33 16.39 -16.78
CA LYS A 145 15.80 16.75 -15.46
C LYS A 145 14.33 17.14 -15.54
N ILE A 146 13.67 17.12 -14.38
CA ILE A 146 12.29 17.61 -14.25
C ILE A 146 12.28 19.05 -13.71
N VAL A 147 11.61 19.94 -14.45
CA VAL A 147 11.27 21.30 -14.04
C VAL A 147 9.75 21.35 -13.84
N PRO A 148 9.23 20.90 -12.70
CA PRO A 148 7.81 20.58 -12.56
C PRO A 148 6.90 21.82 -12.58
N ASP A 149 7.43 22.98 -12.25
CA ASP A 149 6.67 24.25 -12.21
C ASP A 149 6.62 24.94 -13.59
N SER A 150 7.18 24.33 -14.65
CA SER A 150 7.08 24.85 -16.03
C SER A 150 5.77 24.49 -16.72
N VAL A 151 4.94 23.66 -16.10
CA VAL A 151 3.70 23.13 -16.66
C VAL A 151 2.56 23.11 -15.63
N GLU A 152 1.34 23.08 -16.14
CA GLU A 152 0.15 22.82 -15.30
C GLU A 152 -0.09 21.31 -15.16
N TRP A 153 -0.46 20.91 -13.94
CA TRP A 153 -0.74 19.53 -13.57
C TRP A 153 -2.24 19.34 -13.34
N THR A 154 -2.83 18.39 -14.06
CA THR A 154 -4.25 18.05 -13.94
C THR A 154 -4.43 16.83 -13.03
N PRO A 155 -5.36 16.83 -12.06
CA PRO A 155 -5.61 15.65 -11.24
C PRO A 155 -6.02 14.43 -12.07
N LEU A 156 -5.34 13.29 -11.89
CA LEU A 156 -5.75 12.01 -12.48
C LEU A 156 -6.76 11.34 -11.56
N THR A 157 -8.04 11.39 -11.94
CA THR A 157 -9.16 10.93 -11.08
C THR A 157 -9.84 9.66 -11.55
N ARG A 158 -9.42 9.10 -12.69
CA ARG A 158 -10.00 7.90 -13.31
C ARG A 158 -8.89 6.97 -13.83
N GLY A 159 -9.23 5.70 -13.98
CA GLY A 159 -8.31 4.68 -14.52
C GLY A 159 -7.63 3.80 -13.47
N GLN A 160 -7.88 4.02 -12.17
CA GLN A 160 -7.33 3.14 -11.13
C GLN A 160 -8.09 1.80 -11.10
N ASP A 161 -7.36 0.70 -11.22
CA ASP A 161 -7.83 -0.67 -11.05
C ASP A 161 -6.82 -1.48 -10.21
N GLY A 162 -7.13 -1.62 -8.92
CA GLY A 162 -6.19 -2.17 -7.95
C GLY A 162 -4.90 -1.36 -7.87
N TRP A 163 -3.77 -2.00 -8.20
CA TRP A 163 -2.45 -1.39 -8.21
C TRP A 163 -2.06 -0.79 -9.57
N ILE A 164 -2.87 -1.03 -10.61
CA ILE A 164 -2.64 -0.55 -11.97
C ILE A 164 -3.44 0.73 -12.21
N TRP A 165 -2.84 1.66 -12.93
CA TRP A 165 -3.47 2.83 -13.51
C TRP A 165 -3.52 2.67 -15.03
N ARG A 166 -4.73 2.73 -15.57
CA ARG A 166 -5.00 2.76 -17.01
C ARG A 166 -5.16 4.18 -17.49
N LEU A 167 -4.13 4.71 -18.16
CA LEU A 167 -4.09 6.11 -18.55
C LEU A 167 -5.07 6.45 -19.66
N GLU A 168 -5.44 5.49 -20.50
CA GLU A 168 -6.50 5.70 -21.50
C GLU A 168 -7.84 6.10 -20.89
N SER A 169 -8.18 5.51 -19.74
CA SER A 169 -9.42 5.79 -18.99
C SER A 169 -9.36 7.11 -18.22
N GLY A 170 -8.14 7.58 -17.92
CA GLY A 170 -7.89 8.75 -17.08
C GLY A 170 -7.54 10.03 -17.84
N ILE A 171 -6.94 9.88 -19.01
CA ILE A 171 -6.39 10.96 -19.83
C ILE A 171 -7.13 10.97 -21.18
N GLN A 172 -6.76 10.04 -22.08
CA GLN A 172 -7.43 9.81 -23.35
C GLN A 172 -6.93 8.49 -23.97
N THR A 173 -7.77 7.82 -24.75
CA THR A 173 -7.39 6.69 -25.62
C THR A 173 -6.56 7.20 -26.79
N LEU A 174 -5.35 6.66 -26.99
CA LEU A 174 -4.45 6.98 -28.08
C LEU A 174 -3.48 5.82 -28.29
N ASP A 175 -2.86 5.76 -29.48
CA ASP A 175 -1.63 5.00 -29.70
C ASP A 175 -0.47 6.00 -29.89
N ASN A 176 0.73 5.64 -29.42
CA ASN A 176 1.95 6.44 -29.59
C ASN A 176 1.85 7.82 -28.92
N GLY A 177 1.83 7.82 -27.59
CA GLY A 177 1.83 9.04 -26.81
C GLY A 177 2.55 8.87 -25.48
N THR A 178 2.85 9.98 -24.83
CA THR A 178 3.46 9.96 -23.51
C THR A 178 2.91 11.04 -22.60
N ALA A 179 2.79 10.76 -21.31
CA ALA A 179 2.38 11.75 -20.32
C ALA A 179 3.32 11.69 -19.12
N TYR A 180 3.46 12.81 -18.44
CA TYR A 180 4.14 12.88 -17.16
C TYR A 180 3.12 12.75 -16.04
N LEU A 181 3.51 12.08 -14.98
CA LEU A 181 2.72 11.93 -13.77
C LEU A 181 3.52 12.44 -12.58
N ARG A 182 2.87 13.11 -11.64
CA ARG A 182 3.49 13.66 -10.42
C ARG A 182 2.72 13.23 -9.19
N THR A 183 3.48 12.89 -8.15
CA THR A 183 2.96 12.68 -6.80
C THR A 183 4.00 13.11 -5.77
N PHE A 184 3.57 13.24 -4.52
CA PHE A 184 4.46 13.48 -3.39
C PHE A 184 4.32 12.34 -2.38
N VAL A 185 5.47 11.84 -1.92
CA VAL A 185 5.54 10.84 -0.85
C VAL A 185 6.17 11.45 0.39
N TYR A 186 5.45 11.39 1.51
CA TYR A 186 5.98 11.74 2.83
C TYR A 186 6.75 10.56 3.39
N SER A 187 7.97 10.80 3.85
CA SER A 187 8.74 9.87 4.66
C SER A 187 8.91 10.40 6.09
N PRO A 188 8.63 9.62 7.14
CA PRO A 188 8.80 10.07 8.54
C PRO A 188 10.28 10.26 8.94
N ILE A 189 11.18 9.61 8.22
CA ILE A 189 12.64 9.60 8.45
C ILE A 189 13.39 9.68 7.12
N ASP A 190 14.68 9.99 7.16
CA ASP A 190 15.56 9.70 6.03
C ASP A 190 15.75 8.18 5.92
N GLN A 191 15.49 7.59 4.75
CA GLN A 191 15.59 6.13 4.57
C GLN A 191 15.83 5.71 3.13
N GLU A 192 16.52 4.58 2.98
CA GLU A 192 16.61 3.85 1.72
C GLU A 192 15.29 3.10 1.47
N ALA A 193 14.82 3.16 0.23
CA ALA A 193 13.63 2.51 -0.27
C ALA A 193 13.90 1.92 -1.66
N LEU A 194 12.90 1.22 -2.19
CA LEU A 194 12.92 0.62 -3.51
C LEU A 194 11.63 1.02 -4.23
N PHE A 195 11.76 1.65 -5.40
CA PHE A 195 10.66 1.70 -6.35
C PHE A 195 10.48 0.31 -6.95
N TYR A 196 9.26 -0.20 -6.92
CA TYR A 196 8.95 -1.55 -7.37
C TYR A 196 7.59 -1.56 -8.06
N GLY A 197 7.54 -2.02 -9.31
CA GLY A 197 6.33 -1.90 -10.12
C GLY A 197 6.51 -2.40 -11.55
N GLY A 198 5.65 -1.93 -12.44
CA GLY A 198 5.64 -2.28 -13.85
C GLY A 198 4.93 -1.25 -14.73
N VAL A 199 5.10 -1.38 -16.04
CA VAL A 199 4.60 -0.46 -17.07
C VAL A 199 4.32 -1.20 -18.38
N ASP A 200 3.41 -0.64 -19.17
CA ASP A 200 3.14 -0.94 -20.56
C ASP A 200 2.95 0.41 -21.30
N ASP A 201 3.87 0.88 -22.14
CA ASP A 201 5.14 0.27 -22.58
C ASP A 201 6.39 0.83 -21.86
N GLY A 202 6.43 2.14 -21.64
CA GLY A 202 7.66 2.85 -21.21
C GLY A 202 7.49 3.62 -19.90
N MET A 203 8.45 3.53 -18.99
CA MET A 203 8.52 4.29 -17.74
C MET A 203 9.89 4.94 -17.57
N LYS A 204 9.93 6.25 -17.32
CA LYS A 204 11.06 6.92 -16.66
C LYS A 204 10.67 7.37 -15.26
N ILE A 205 11.60 7.36 -14.31
CA ILE A 205 11.36 7.75 -12.91
C ILE A 205 12.37 8.81 -12.49
N TRP A 206 11.86 9.88 -11.88
CA TRP A 206 12.63 10.89 -11.16
C TRP A 206 12.18 10.99 -9.70
N LEU A 207 13.13 11.21 -8.79
CA LEU A 207 12.90 11.47 -7.38
C LEU A 207 13.59 12.79 -7.00
N ASN A 208 12.83 13.75 -6.48
CA ASN A 208 13.32 15.08 -6.11
C ASN A 208 14.10 15.77 -7.26
N GLY A 209 13.63 15.59 -8.51
CA GLY A 209 14.24 16.13 -9.72
C GLY A 209 15.44 15.32 -10.27
N GLU A 210 15.91 14.30 -9.56
CA GLU A 210 17.03 13.44 -9.99
C GLU A 210 16.49 12.20 -10.74
N PHE A 211 17.07 11.91 -11.91
CA PHE A 211 16.72 10.74 -12.71
C PHE A 211 17.22 9.45 -12.06
N LEU A 212 16.38 8.42 -12.03
CA LEU A 212 16.70 7.14 -11.40
C LEU A 212 16.63 5.93 -12.35
N LEU A 213 15.62 5.88 -13.22
CA LEU A 213 15.33 4.70 -14.03
C LEU A 213 14.75 5.10 -15.38
N THR A 214 15.13 4.34 -16.41
CA THR A 214 14.38 4.20 -17.66
C THR A 214 14.10 2.72 -17.90
N LYS A 215 12.88 2.40 -18.31
CA LYS A 215 12.43 1.06 -18.67
C LYS A 215 11.50 1.17 -19.87
N TYR A 216 11.72 0.31 -20.85
CA TYR A 216 10.82 0.14 -21.97
C TYR A 216 10.59 -1.35 -22.20
N THR A 217 9.35 -1.75 -22.45
CA THR A 217 8.90 -3.14 -22.57
C THR A 217 7.60 -3.20 -23.36
N SER A 218 7.34 -4.30 -24.07
CA SER A 218 6.06 -4.53 -24.78
C SER A 218 5.25 -5.61 -24.09
N ALA A 219 5.22 -5.56 -22.76
CA ALA A 219 4.62 -6.58 -21.92
C ALA A 219 3.77 -5.88 -20.86
N PRO A 220 2.61 -6.45 -20.51
CA PRO A 220 1.73 -5.87 -19.50
C PRO A 220 2.46 -5.58 -18.18
N PRO A 221 1.98 -4.62 -17.37
CA PRO A 221 2.62 -4.27 -16.11
C PRO A 221 2.73 -5.49 -15.20
N SER A 222 3.94 -5.77 -14.73
CA SER A 222 4.18 -6.82 -13.72
C SER A 222 5.08 -6.31 -12.61
N LEU A 223 4.84 -6.79 -11.39
CA LEU A 223 5.66 -6.44 -10.23
C LEU A 223 7.12 -6.90 -10.42
N GLY A 224 8.07 -6.00 -10.21
CA GLY A 224 9.50 -6.24 -10.39
C GLY A 224 9.99 -6.04 -11.82
N GLN A 225 9.12 -5.64 -12.75
CA GLN A 225 9.50 -5.25 -14.11
C GLN A 225 10.27 -3.92 -14.13
N CYS A 226 9.88 -3.00 -13.24
CA CYS A 226 10.54 -1.74 -12.93
C CYS A 226 11.00 -1.77 -11.47
N GLU A 227 12.32 -1.73 -11.25
CA GLU A 227 12.92 -1.76 -9.92
C GLU A 227 14.13 -0.82 -9.87
N CYS A 228 14.16 0.12 -8.91
CA CYS A 228 15.32 0.96 -8.66
C CYS A 228 15.38 1.47 -7.21
N GLY A 229 16.60 1.68 -6.71
CA GLY A 229 16.82 2.25 -5.38
C GLY A 229 16.36 3.70 -5.28
N ALA A 230 15.77 4.06 -4.15
CA ALA A 230 15.23 5.39 -3.87
C ALA A 230 15.72 5.88 -2.51
N LYS A 231 16.29 7.09 -2.46
CA LYS A 231 16.73 7.73 -1.21
C LYS A 231 15.71 8.77 -0.78
N LEU A 232 14.82 8.38 0.14
CA LEU A 232 13.80 9.27 0.67
C LEU A 232 14.40 10.17 1.75
N ARG A 233 14.17 11.47 1.61
CA ARG A 233 14.45 12.47 2.65
C ARG A 233 13.29 12.51 3.63
N LYS A 234 13.54 12.79 4.90
CA LYS A 234 12.49 13.09 5.87
C LYS A 234 11.62 14.24 5.34
N GLY A 235 10.30 14.07 5.39
CA GLY A 235 9.34 15.01 4.82
C GLY A 235 8.85 14.58 3.44
N TRP A 236 8.36 15.54 2.66
CA TRP A 236 7.79 15.30 1.33
C TRP A 236 8.89 15.20 0.26
N ASN A 237 8.86 14.11 -0.49
CA ASN A 237 9.68 13.87 -1.66
C ASN A 237 8.80 13.89 -2.90
N GLU A 238 9.27 14.54 -3.96
CA GLU A 238 8.56 14.58 -5.23
C GLU A 238 8.94 13.37 -6.08
N VAL A 239 7.93 12.69 -6.64
CA VAL A 239 8.11 11.61 -7.59
C VAL A 239 7.46 12.02 -8.90
N VAL A 240 8.22 11.95 -9.99
CA VAL A 240 7.72 12.19 -11.34
C VAL A 240 7.99 10.96 -12.20
N LEU A 241 6.96 10.56 -12.95
CA LEU A 241 7.05 9.50 -13.93
C LEU A 241 6.85 10.08 -15.33
N LYS A 242 7.49 9.49 -16.33
CA LYS A 242 7.07 9.60 -17.73
C LYS A 242 6.57 8.25 -18.16
N ILE A 243 5.30 8.16 -18.54
CA ILE A 243 4.69 6.92 -19.04
C ILE A 243 4.46 7.06 -20.54
N THR A 244 4.93 6.10 -21.31
CA THR A 244 4.87 6.09 -22.78
C THR A 244 4.11 4.87 -23.26
N ASP A 245 3.24 5.08 -24.23
CA ASP A 245 2.52 4.04 -24.97
C ASP A 245 3.04 3.97 -26.41
N ALA A 246 3.09 2.77 -26.96
CA ALA A 246 3.41 2.45 -28.35
C ALA A 246 2.30 1.64 -29.06
N GLY A 247 1.15 1.51 -28.42
CA GLY A 247 -0.05 0.91 -28.94
C GLY A 247 -0.54 -0.26 -28.08
N GLY A 248 -1.86 -0.39 -27.95
CA GLY A 248 -2.47 -1.40 -27.10
C GLY A 248 -2.79 -0.87 -25.71
N GLY A 249 -2.00 -1.23 -24.70
CA GLY A 249 -2.26 -0.87 -23.30
C GLY A 249 -1.37 0.26 -22.80
N TRP A 250 -1.96 1.30 -22.21
CA TRP A 250 -1.22 2.41 -21.60
C TRP A 250 -1.35 2.41 -20.08
N ASP A 251 -0.60 1.50 -19.45
CA ASP A 251 -0.81 1.11 -18.07
C ASP A 251 0.47 1.19 -17.24
N PHE A 252 0.35 1.53 -15.95
CA PHE A 252 1.48 1.44 -15.03
C PHE A 252 1.03 1.17 -13.59
N GLY A 253 1.95 0.73 -12.75
CA GLY A 253 1.75 0.68 -11.31
C GLY A 253 3.06 0.68 -10.58
N LEU A 254 3.17 1.48 -9.51
CA LEU A 254 4.43 1.72 -8.81
C LEU A 254 4.19 1.86 -7.31
N ARG A 255 5.00 1.17 -6.51
CA ARG A 255 5.05 1.31 -5.05
C ARG A 255 6.44 1.63 -4.55
N LEU A 256 6.51 2.09 -3.31
CA LEU A 256 7.72 2.12 -2.50
C LEU A 256 7.68 0.98 -1.47
N CYS A 257 8.77 0.23 -1.38
CA CYS A 257 8.95 -0.87 -0.43
C CYS A 257 10.39 -0.93 0.09
N THR A 258 10.64 -1.77 1.09
CA THR A 258 12.01 -2.07 1.54
C THR A 258 12.75 -2.90 0.48
N GLN A 259 14.07 -3.07 0.66
CA GLN A 259 14.89 -3.97 -0.17
C GLN A 259 14.44 -5.45 -0.11
N LYS A 260 13.58 -5.81 0.85
CA LYS A 260 12.95 -7.14 0.95
C LYS A 260 11.52 -7.17 0.39
N HIS A 261 11.12 -6.12 -0.32
CA HIS A 261 9.77 -5.92 -0.87
C HIS A 261 8.66 -5.81 0.18
N GLU A 262 9.01 -5.42 1.41
CA GLU A 262 8.08 -5.23 2.52
C GLU A 262 7.54 -3.79 2.54
N ALA A 263 6.40 -3.57 3.19
CA ALA A 263 5.84 -2.23 3.36
C ALA A 263 6.80 -1.32 4.15
N ILE A 264 6.82 -0.04 3.79
CA ILE A 264 7.46 1.01 4.59
C ILE A 264 6.40 1.70 5.43
N ASP A 265 6.57 1.68 6.74
CA ASP A 265 5.63 2.28 7.68
C ASP A 265 5.63 3.82 7.57
N GLY A 266 4.43 4.41 7.64
CA GLY A 266 4.26 5.87 7.75
C GLY A 266 4.40 6.66 6.45
N LEU A 267 4.51 5.98 5.30
CA LEU A 267 4.42 6.67 4.01
C LEU A 267 3.03 7.28 3.82
N LYS A 268 2.98 8.49 3.28
CA LYS A 268 1.74 9.16 2.88
C LYS A 268 1.88 9.71 1.47
N PHE A 269 0.78 9.75 0.72
CA PHE A 269 0.78 10.21 -0.66
C PHE A 269 -0.17 11.39 -0.84
N LYS A 270 0.23 12.37 -1.66
CA LYS A 270 -0.66 13.46 -2.06
C LYS A 270 -0.30 13.98 -3.44
N ARG A 271 -1.27 14.65 -4.06
CA ARG A 271 -1.19 15.21 -5.42
C ARG A 271 -0.40 16.52 -5.47
N GLU A 272 -0.45 17.32 -4.41
CA GLU A 272 0.04 18.70 -4.36
C GLU A 272 0.91 18.94 -3.11
N LYS A 273 1.93 19.79 -3.21
CA LYS A 273 2.91 20.04 -2.13
C LYS A 273 2.33 20.81 -0.95
#